data_AF-A0AA39ZIV1-F1
#
_entry.id   AF-A0AA39ZIV1-F1
#
_cell.length_a   1.000
_cell.length_b   1.000
_cell.length_c   1.000
_cell.angle_alpha   90.00
_cell.angle_beta   90.00
_cell.angle_gamma   90.00
#
_symmetry.space_group_name_H-M   'P 1'
#
loop_
_entity.id
_entity.type
_entity.pdbx_description
1 polymer ?
#
loop_
_entity_poly.entity_id
_entity_poly.type
_entity_poly.pdbx_seq_one_letter_code
_entity_poly.pdbx_strand_id
1 'polypeptide(L)'
;MYSKAAIVALMLAVVEARFGQEGAVQGAVQALGAFGNPGAAGTLAGQTPSVLLAGANACAKLQLADQIVQELGTDDAVIAAAKLLVQAEKNFNPFAVSIPSICSDAGLPATEALRGIIPLVDPDVPGAAEQNARSAQSLNTPFNANGQSVADVTAAQGFTEFTAQSLGGANAAPPAGGNNNNNNGGNNNNGGNNNNNNNNNNNNGGNNNNNNGGNNGVNCGAPRTLTTVIVAAPTAAPNAGNGNNNNNNNNNGNNNNNNNGNNNNNNNGGNNNNNAGAGNNAALDFGSCVPTMNFLGGRGNRPATEFTFNAIDPVILARQGEALNPNIITNRICDELTNICGANQAAKDACQAAKAQIQALGTRDASTAVAWNTALGFPDVNVNV
;
A
#
# COMPACT_ATOMS: atom_id res chain seq x y z
N MET A 1 1.73 -22.29 -39.42
CA MET A 1 0.36 -22.62 -38.97
C MET A 1 0.25 -22.23 -37.51
N TYR A 2 -0.10 -20.96 -37.28
CA TYR A 2 -0.35 -20.35 -35.97
C TYR A 2 -1.75 -20.74 -35.51
N SER A 3 -1.89 -21.70 -34.61
CA SER A 3 -3.16 -21.90 -33.89
C SER A 3 -3.04 -22.92 -32.75
N LYS A 4 -2.30 -22.60 -31.67
CA LYS A 4 -2.44 -23.29 -30.36
C LYS A 4 -2.09 -22.41 -29.13
N ALA A 5 -1.88 -21.10 -29.30
CA ALA A 5 -1.41 -20.22 -28.24
C ALA A 5 -2.48 -19.27 -27.67
N ALA A 6 -3.77 -19.57 -27.83
CA ALA A 6 -4.83 -18.76 -27.25
C ALA A 6 -5.87 -19.65 -26.59
N ILE A 7 -6.33 -19.21 -25.42
CA ILE A 7 -7.39 -19.79 -24.58
C ILE A 7 -6.86 -20.74 -23.50
N VAL A 8 -6.18 -20.18 -22.49
CA VAL A 8 -6.49 -20.55 -21.11
C VAL A 8 -7.44 -19.47 -20.61
N ALA A 9 -8.73 -19.75 -20.77
CA ALA A 9 -9.80 -18.96 -20.19
C ALA A 9 -9.65 -19.01 -18.66
N LEU A 10 -9.24 -17.89 -18.09
CA LEU A 10 -9.30 -17.59 -16.65
C LEU A 10 -10.77 -17.62 -16.23
N MET A 11 -11.26 -18.78 -15.78
CA MET A 11 -12.52 -18.87 -15.05
C MET A 11 -12.34 -18.21 -13.69
N LEU A 12 -12.58 -16.90 -13.64
CA LEU A 12 -12.89 -16.18 -12.41
C LEU A 12 -14.25 -16.68 -11.91
N ALA A 13 -14.23 -17.78 -11.17
CA ALA A 13 -15.32 -18.10 -10.26
C ALA A 13 -15.41 -16.95 -9.25
N VAL A 14 -16.59 -16.36 -9.17
CA VAL A 14 -16.99 -15.45 -8.10
C VAL A 14 -16.80 -16.21 -6.78
N VAL A 15 -15.69 -15.95 -6.09
CA VAL A 15 -15.48 -16.41 -4.72
C VAL A 15 -15.84 -15.25 -3.82
N GLU A 16 -17.10 -15.27 -3.38
CA GLU A 16 -17.54 -14.55 -2.19
C GLU A 16 -16.89 -15.20 -0.97
N ALA A 17 -15.71 -14.71 -0.56
CA ALA A 17 -15.24 -14.76 0.82
C ALA A 17 -13.93 -13.95 1.00
N ARG A 18 -13.95 -13.10 2.02
CA ARG A 18 -12.99 -12.08 2.49
C ARG A 18 -11.52 -12.50 2.72
N PHE A 19 -11.14 -13.74 2.42
CA PHE A 19 -9.79 -14.29 2.59
C PHE A 19 -9.53 -15.27 1.46
N GLY A 20 -8.62 -14.94 0.55
CA GLY A 20 -8.35 -15.81 -0.60
C GLY A 20 -7.71 -15.12 -1.79
N GLN A 21 -7.87 -13.80 -1.91
CA GLN A 21 -7.13 -13.04 -2.93
C GLN A 21 -5.63 -13.03 -2.64
N GLU A 22 -5.23 -12.99 -1.37
CA GLU A 22 -3.82 -13.07 -0.99
C GLU A 22 -3.20 -14.38 -1.46
N GLY A 23 -3.90 -15.50 -1.25
CA GLY A 23 -3.47 -16.82 -1.72
C GLY A 23 -3.50 -16.96 -3.23
N ALA A 24 -4.50 -16.38 -3.91
CA ALA A 24 -4.62 -16.41 -5.36
C ALA A 24 -3.51 -15.59 -6.04
N VAL A 25 -3.25 -14.38 -5.55
CA VAL A 25 -2.17 -13.51 -6.06
C VAL A 25 -0.81 -14.13 -5.74
N GLN A 26 -0.60 -14.63 -4.52
CA GLN A 26 0.61 -15.38 -4.17
C GLN A 26 0.83 -16.56 -5.13
N GLY A 27 -0.21 -17.36 -5.38
CA GLY A 27 -0.15 -18.50 -6.29
C GLY A 27 0.18 -18.10 -7.72
N ALA A 28 -0.42 -17.02 -8.23
CA ALA A 28 -0.15 -16.49 -9.56
C ALA A 28 1.31 -16.03 -9.72
N VAL A 29 1.85 -15.31 -8.74
CA VAL A 29 3.26 -14.87 -8.76
C VAL A 29 4.21 -16.06 -8.57
N GLN A 30 3.88 -17.02 -7.70
CA GLN A 30 4.69 -18.21 -7.44
C GLN A 30 4.83 -19.09 -8.70
N ALA A 31 3.81 -19.12 -9.56
CA ALA A 31 3.82 -19.86 -10.82
C ALA A 31 4.81 -19.28 -11.85
N LEU A 32 5.30 -18.06 -11.65
CA LEU A 32 6.29 -17.39 -12.51
C LEU A 32 7.73 -17.86 -12.25
N GLY A 33 7.94 -19.04 -11.66
CA GLY A 33 9.28 -19.55 -11.30
C GLY A 33 10.27 -19.71 -12.46
N ALA A 34 9.80 -19.63 -13.71
CA ALA A 34 10.65 -19.64 -14.92
C ALA A 34 11.16 -18.24 -15.31
N PHE A 35 10.66 -17.17 -14.67
CA PHE A 35 11.01 -15.78 -14.97
C PHE A 35 11.99 -15.22 -13.94
N GLY A 36 12.84 -14.28 -14.37
CA GLY A 36 13.85 -13.65 -13.51
C GLY A 36 14.92 -14.61 -13.00
N ASN A 37 15.55 -14.24 -11.88
CA ASN A 37 16.55 -15.08 -11.23
C ASN A 37 15.89 -16.28 -10.51
N PRO A 38 16.57 -17.43 -10.41
CA PRO A 38 16.08 -18.57 -9.64
C PRO A 38 15.65 -18.17 -8.22
N GLY A 39 14.40 -18.44 -7.88
CA GLY A 39 13.81 -18.13 -6.57
C GLY A 39 13.20 -16.72 -6.44
N ALA A 40 13.43 -15.79 -7.38
CA ALA A 40 12.88 -14.43 -7.31
C ALA A 40 11.34 -14.43 -7.25
N ALA A 41 10.69 -15.20 -8.14
CA ALA A 41 9.23 -15.32 -8.16
C ALA A 41 8.67 -15.86 -6.84
N GLY A 42 9.35 -16.82 -6.20
CA GLY A 42 8.93 -17.34 -4.90
C GLY A 42 9.09 -16.33 -3.76
N THR A 43 10.17 -15.55 -3.78
CA THR A 43 10.40 -14.47 -2.82
C THR A 43 9.37 -13.36 -2.97
N LEU A 44 9.05 -12.94 -4.19
CA LEU A 44 8.04 -11.93 -4.47
C LEU A 44 6.63 -12.42 -4.12
N ALA A 45 6.30 -13.66 -4.48
CA ALA A 45 5.04 -14.29 -4.11
C ALA A 45 4.82 -14.28 -2.59
N GLY A 46 5.86 -14.62 -1.81
CA GLY A 46 5.81 -14.61 -0.35
C GLY A 46 5.57 -13.24 0.28
N GLN A 47 5.83 -12.14 -0.45
CA GLN A 47 5.57 -10.78 0.02
C GLN A 47 4.12 -10.34 -0.23
N THR A 48 3.43 -10.94 -1.20
CA THR A 48 2.08 -10.51 -1.60
C THR A 48 1.05 -10.48 -0.47
N PRO A 49 1.01 -11.42 0.50
CA PRO A 49 0.05 -11.33 1.60
C PRO A 49 0.31 -10.08 2.47
N SER A 50 1.58 -9.76 2.75
CA SER A 50 1.95 -8.68 3.66
C SER A 50 1.51 -7.30 3.20
N VAL A 51 1.43 -7.06 1.89
CA VAL A 51 0.98 -5.77 1.32
C VAL A 51 -0.54 -5.67 1.15
N LEU A 52 -1.27 -6.78 1.35
CA LEU A 52 -2.72 -6.83 1.29
C LEU A 52 -3.39 -6.84 2.68
N LEU A 53 -2.60 -6.90 3.76
CA LEU A 53 -3.12 -6.84 5.13
C LEU A 53 -3.69 -5.46 5.50
N ALA A 54 -4.58 -5.45 6.49
CA ALA A 54 -5.20 -4.23 7.01
C ALA A 54 -4.19 -3.16 7.45
N GLY A 55 -3.12 -3.56 8.14
CA GLY A 55 -2.07 -2.65 8.60
C GLY A 55 -1.10 -2.17 7.52
N ALA A 56 -1.14 -2.73 6.30
CA ALA A 56 -0.24 -2.33 5.23
C ALA A 56 -0.59 -0.94 4.68
N ASN A 57 0.44 -0.18 4.29
CA ASN A 57 0.26 1.05 3.53
C ASN A 57 -0.38 0.73 2.17
N ALA A 58 -1.39 1.49 1.75
CA ALA A 58 -2.15 1.25 0.52
C ALA A 58 -1.30 1.30 -0.77
N CYS A 59 -0.18 2.03 -0.75
CA CYS A 59 0.75 2.13 -1.87
C CYS A 59 1.70 0.92 -1.96
N ALA A 60 1.91 0.18 -0.86
CA ALA A 60 2.89 -0.91 -0.81
C ALA A 60 2.60 -2.02 -1.84
N LYS A 61 1.32 -2.33 -2.08
CA LYS A 61 0.95 -3.33 -3.09
C LYS A 61 1.28 -2.89 -4.52
N LEU A 62 1.23 -1.59 -4.80
CA LEU A 62 1.60 -1.04 -6.12
C LEU A 62 3.11 -1.09 -6.31
N GLN A 63 3.88 -0.77 -5.26
CA GLN A 63 5.34 -0.92 -5.27
C GLN A 63 5.76 -2.37 -5.49
N LEU A 64 5.10 -3.32 -4.81
CA LEU A 64 5.40 -4.74 -5.02
C LEU A 64 4.99 -5.20 -6.43
N ALA A 65 3.89 -4.69 -6.99
CA ALA A 65 3.50 -4.99 -8.36
C ALA A 65 4.54 -4.47 -9.37
N ASP A 66 5.08 -3.26 -9.16
CA ASP A 66 6.20 -2.74 -9.95
C ASP A 66 7.47 -3.59 -9.79
N GLN A 67 7.79 -4.00 -8.55
CA GLN A 67 8.94 -4.84 -8.27
C GLN A 67 8.83 -6.22 -8.96
N ILE A 68 7.63 -6.79 -9.03
CA ILE A 68 7.37 -8.04 -9.76
C ILE A 68 7.75 -7.88 -11.24
N VAL A 69 7.32 -6.79 -11.88
CA VAL A 69 7.66 -6.52 -13.29
C VAL A 69 9.14 -6.22 -13.45
N GLN A 70 9.74 -5.48 -12.51
CA GLN A 70 11.16 -5.15 -12.55
C GLN A 70 12.07 -6.38 -12.44
N GLU A 71 11.75 -7.32 -11.55
CA GLU A 71 12.61 -8.47 -11.26
C GLU A 71 12.33 -9.69 -12.16
N LEU A 72 11.08 -9.89 -12.57
CA LEU A 72 10.68 -11.04 -13.39
C LEU A 72 10.58 -10.71 -14.88
N GLY A 73 10.55 -9.42 -15.24
CA GLY A 73 10.51 -8.92 -16.61
C GLY A 73 9.10 -8.54 -17.07
N THR A 74 8.98 -8.19 -18.35
CA THR A 74 7.75 -7.62 -18.93
C THR A 74 6.95 -8.62 -19.76
N ASP A 75 7.13 -9.92 -19.52
CA ASP A 75 6.33 -10.95 -20.20
C ASP A 75 4.84 -10.81 -19.82
N ASP A 76 3.95 -11.15 -20.75
CA ASP A 76 2.50 -11.02 -20.55
C ASP A 76 2.03 -11.79 -19.30
N ALA A 77 2.64 -12.93 -18.97
CA ALA A 77 2.32 -13.68 -17.76
C ALA A 77 2.72 -12.93 -16.48
N VAL A 78 3.88 -12.25 -16.48
CA VAL A 78 4.35 -11.43 -15.36
C VAL A 78 3.45 -10.21 -15.19
N ILE A 79 3.15 -9.52 -16.28
CA ILE A 79 2.22 -8.37 -16.27
C ILE A 79 0.85 -8.82 -15.75
N ALA A 80 0.32 -9.95 -16.22
CA ALA A 80 -0.97 -10.45 -15.74
C ALA A 80 -0.98 -10.70 -14.22
N ALA A 81 0.07 -11.32 -13.66
CA ALA A 81 0.16 -11.52 -12.21
C ALA A 81 0.29 -10.21 -11.43
N ALA A 82 1.10 -9.27 -11.92
CA ALA A 82 1.23 -7.94 -11.30
C ALA A 82 -0.09 -7.15 -11.34
N LYS A 83 -0.87 -7.25 -12.43
CA LYS A 83 -2.21 -6.66 -12.53
C LYS A 83 -3.16 -7.23 -11.48
N LEU A 84 -3.12 -8.54 -11.20
CA LEU A 84 -3.92 -9.15 -10.14
C LEU A 84 -3.58 -8.56 -8.78
N LEU A 85 -2.30 -8.28 -8.48
CA LEU A 85 -1.90 -7.63 -7.23
C LEU A 85 -2.39 -6.18 -7.14
N VAL A 86 -2.31 -5.41 -8.24
CA VAL A 86 -2.85 -4.03 -8.28
C VAL A 86 -4.37 -4.04 -8.03
N GLN A 87 -5.07 -4.96 -8.70
CA GLN A 87 -6.52 -5.13 -8.56
C GLN A 87 -6.92 -5.63 -7.17
N ALA A 88 -6.08 -6.46 -6.53
CA ALA A 88 -6.47 -7.16 -5.32
C ALA A 88 -6.97 -6.21 -4.23
N GLU A 89 -8.02 -6.63 -3.55
CA GLU A 89 -8.55 -5.88 -2.41
C GLU A 89 -7.51 -5.85 -1.29
N LYS A 90 -7.26 -4.67 -0.73
CA LYS A 90 -6.53 -4.57 0.54
C LYS A 90 -7.52 -4.81 1.67
N ASN A 91 -7.27 -5.84 2.46
CA ASN A 91 -8.09 -6.18 3.60
C ASN A 91 -8.18 -4.99 4.57
N PHE A 92 -9.29 -4.86 5.30
CA PHE A 92 -9.44 -3.92 6.40
C PHE A 92 -10.29 -4.55 7.49
N ASN A 93 -10.12 -4.11 8.74
CA ASN A 93 -10.94 -4.61 9.84
C ASN A 93 -12.25 -3.81 9.90
N PRO A 94 -13.42 -4.38 9.54
CA PRO A 94 -14.70 -3.67 9.54
C PRO A 94 -15.14 -3.19 10.94
N PHE A 95 -14.54 -3.73 12.01
CA PHE A 95 -14.78 -3.27 13.39
C PHE A 95 -13.98 -2.00 13.74
N ALA A 96 -12.94 -1.67 12.97
CA ALA A 96 -12.08 -0.51 13.21
C ALA A 96 -12.26 0.59 12.16
N VAL A 97 -12.49 0.22 10.90
CA VAL A 97 -12.75 1.13 9.78
C VAL A 97 -13.80 0.50 8.86
N SER A 98 -14.69 1.29 8.27
CA SER A 98 -15.78 0.79 7.41
C SER A 98 -15.53 0.99 5.91
N ILE A 99 -14.38 1.56 5.55
CA ILE A 99 -14.00 1.89 4.17
C ILE A 99 -12.54 1.50 3.92
N PRO A 100 -12.18 1.10 2.69
CA PRO A 100 -10.81 0.74 2.33
C PRO A 100 -9.90 1.97 2.29
N SER A 101 -8.59 1.74 2.26
CA SER A 101 -7.62 2.77 1.87
C SER A 101 -7.03 2.49 0.49
N ILE A 102 -6.84 3.56 -0.30
CA ILE A 102 -6.36 3.50 -1.68
C ILE A 102 -5.19 4.46 -1.84
N CYS A 103 -4.14 4.03 -2.55
CA CYS A 103 -2.93 4.81 -2.75
C CYS A 103 -3.20 6.10 -3.51
N SER A 104 -2.73 7.23 -2.96
CA SER A 104 -2.86 8.57 -3.53
C SER A 104 -1.56 9.10 -4.15
N ASP A 105 -0.56 8.24 -4.35
CA ASP A 105 0.69 8.61 -5.00
C ASP A 105 0.53 8.52 -6.53
N ALA A 106 0.70 9.65 -7.22
CA ALA A 106 0.54 9.72 -8.68
C ALA A 106 1.69 9.06 -9.47
N GLY A 107 2.81 8.76 -8.80
CA GLY A 107 3.94 8.02 -9.34
C GLY A 107 3.77 6.50 -9.29
N LEU A 108 2.69 5.99 -8.69
CA LEU A 108 2.44 4.56 -8.54
C LEU A 108 1.10 4.11 -9.20
N PRO A 109 1.07 2.93 -9.85
CA PRO A 109 2.23 2.12 -10.25
C PRO A 109 3.13 2.88 -11.25
N ALA A 110 4.43 2.67 -11.15
CA ALA A 110 5.43 3.23 -12.06
C ALA A 110 5.41 2.50 -13.42
N THR A 111 5.05 1.23 -13.44
CA THR A 111 4.93 0.42 -14.65
C THR A 111 3.70 0.84 -15.45
N GLU A 112 3.90 1.36 -16.67
CA GLU A 112 2.79 1.87 -17.50
C GLU A 112 1.68 0.83 -17.76
N ALA A 113 2.05 -0.43 -17.96
CA ALA A 113 1.10 -1.53 -18.21
C ALA A 113 0.17 -1.85 -17.02
N LEU A 114 0.49 -1.35 -15.82
CA LEU A 114 -0.29 -1.52 -14.60
C LEU A 114 -1.17 -0.30 -14.28
N ARG A 115 -0.97 0.83 -14.97
CA ARG A 115 -1.73 2.05 -14.73
C ARG A 115 -3.16 1.93 -15.22
N GLY A 116 -4.07 2.67 -14.58
CA GLY A 116 -5.50 2.67 -14.94
C GLY A 116 -6.30 1.50 -14.37
N ILE A 117 -5.67 0.61 -13.61
CA ILE A 117 -6.33 -0.49 -12.90
C ILE A 117 -6.77 0.03 -11.53
N ILE A 118 -8.03 -0.21 -11.18
CA ILE A 118 -8.60 0.17 -9.88
C ILE A 118 -8.84 -1.07 -9.02
N PRO A 119 -8.73 -0.97 -7.70
CA PRO A 119 -8.82 -2.14 -6.83
C PRO A 119 -10.26 -2.61 -6.64
N LEU A 120 -10.40 -3.89 -6.32
CA LEU A 120 -11.59 -4.43 -5.67
C LEU A 120 -11.72 -3.85 -4.25
N VAL A 121 -12.96 -3.80 -3.76
CA VAL A 121 -13.33 -3.35 -2.42
C VAL A 121 -14.34 -4.33 -1.81
N ASP A 122 -14.37 -4.41 -0.47
CA ASP A 122 -15.28 -5.31 0.25
C ASP A 122 -16.73 -5.08 -0.21
N PRO A 123 -17.48 -6.13 -0.59
CA PRO A 123 -18.86 -6.03 -1.04
C PRO A 123 -19.81 -5.33 -0.05
N ASP A 124 -19.48 -5.28 1.23
CA ASP A 124 -20.27 -4.60 2.27
C ASP A 124 -20.02 -3.07 2.31
N VAL A 125 -19.06 -2.55 1.53
CA VAL A 125 -18.83 -1.10 1.40
C VAL A 125 -19.89 -0.48 0.48
N PRO A 126 -20.52 0.64 0.84
CA PRO A 126 -21.48 1.31 -0.03
C PRO A 126 -20.88 1.62 -1.41
N GLY A 127 -21.57 1.23 -2.48
CA GLY A 127 -21.09 1.41 -3.86
C GLY A 127 -20.05 0.38 -4.33
N ALA A 128 -19.79 -0.67 -3.54
CA ALA A 128 -18.84 -1.72 -3.90
C ALA A 128 -19.22 -2.49 -5.17
N ALA A 129 -20.51 -2.69 -5.44
CA ALA A 129 -20.96 -3.44 -6.62
C ALA A 129 -20.49 -2.77 -7.93
N GLU A 130 -20.73 -1.46 -8.06
CA GLU A 130 -20.29 -0.68 -9.22
C GLU A 130 -18.76 -0.59 -9.28
N GLN A 131 -18.10 -0.36 -8.14
CA GLN A 131 -16.64 -0.32 -8.07
C GLN A 131 -16.00 -1.64 -8.51
N ASN A 132 -16.50 -2.78 -8.02
CA ASN A 132 -15.97 -4.10 -8.34
C ASN A 132 -16.23 -4.48 -9.81
N ALA A 133 -17.37 -4.07 -10.37
CA ALA A 133 -17.63 -4.22 -11.80
C ALA A 133 -16.63 -3.41 -12.66
N ARG A 134 -16.33 -2.16 -12.27
CA ARG A 134 -15.33 -1.32 -12.94
C ARG A 134 -13.90 -1.81 -12.74
N SER A 135 -13.59 -2.34 -11.57
CA SER A 135 -12.32 -2.98 -11.28
C SER A 135 -12.09 -4.18 -12.21
N ALA A 136 -13.10 -5.04 -12.40
CA ALA A 136 -13.04 -6.15 -13.35
C ALA A 136 -12.84 -5.68 -14.80
N GLN A 137 -13.53 -4.60 -15.21
CA GLN A 137 -13.32 -3.98 -16.52
C GLN A 137 -11.87 -3.50 -16.70
N SER A 138 -11.30 -2.87 -15.68
CA SER A 138 -9.99 -2.22 -15.74
C SER A 138 -8.81 -3.16 -16.04
N LEU A 139 -8.95 -4.47 -15.77
CA LEU A 139 -7.93 -5.47 -16.16
C LEU A 139 -7.74 -5.58 -17.68
N ASN A 140 -8.86 -5.51 -18.40
CA ASN A 140 -8.92 -5.69 -19.85
C ASN A 140 -8.88 -4.35 -20.58
N THR A 141 -9.48 -3.31 -19.99
CA THR A 141 -9.54 -1.96 -20.52
C THR A 141 -9.21 -0.97 -19.41
N PRO A 142 -7.91 -0.73 -19.15
CA PRO A 142 -7.49 0.20 -18.11
C PRO A 142 -8.03 1.61 -18.36
N PHE A 143 -8.39 2.30 -17.28
CA PHE A 143 -8.84 3.69 -17.35
C PHE A 143 -7.64 4.62 -17.67
N ASN A 144 -7.94 5.81 -18.19
CA ASN A 144 -6.91 6.83 -18.33
C ASN A 144 -6.42 7.23 -16.93
N ALA A 145 -5.11 7.15 -16.71
CA ALA A 145 -4.46 7.46 -15.43
C ALA A 145 -3.32 8.47 -15.60
N ASN A 146 -3.31 9.26 -16.69
CA ASN A 146 -2.23 10.18 -16.99
C ASN A 146 -2.05 11.21 -15.86
N GLY A 147 -0.95 11.09 -15.13
CA GLY A 147 -0.65 11.95 -13.98
C GLY A 147 -1.57 11.72 -12.76
N GLN A 148 -2.35 10.64 -12.74
CA GLN A 148 -3.35 10.35 -11.70
C GLN A 148 -2.94 9.16 -10.85
N SER A 149 -3.11 9.28 -9.54
CA SER A 149 -2.96 8.15 -8.62
C SER A 149 -4.10 7.14 -8.80
N VAL A 150 -3.96 5.93 -8.25
CA VAL A 150 -5.05 4.95 -8.23
C VAL A 150 -6.28 5.49 -7.49
N ALA A 151 -6.09 6.31 -6.44
CA ALA A 151 -7.17 7.02 -5.76
C ALA A 151 -7.89 8.01 -6.70
N ASP A 152 -7.16 8.79 -7.50
CA ASP A 152 -7.76 9.74 -8.45
C ASP A 152 -8.58 9.02 -9.53
N VAL A 153 -8.03 7.94 -10.09
CA VAL A 153 -8.71 7.13 -11.11
C VAL A 153 -9.98 6.50 -10.52
N THR A 154 -9.90 5.97 -9.30
CA THR A 154 -11.04 5.36 -8.60
C THR A 154 -12.14 6.40 -8.33
N ALA A 155 -11.78 7.58 -7.83
CA ALA A 155 -12.72 8.67 -7.61
C ALA A 155 -13.35 9.18 -8.92
N ALA A 156 -12.58 9.29 -10.01
CA ALA A 156 -13.08 9.64 -11.33
C ALA A 156 -14.05 8.59 -11.90
N GLN A 157 -13.98 7.34 -11.43
CA GLN A 157 -14.94 6.29 -11.76
C GLN A 157 -16.21 6.32 -10.88
N GLY A 158 -16.30 7.27 -9.95
CA GLY A 158 -17.49 7.52 -9.14
C GLY A 158 -17.49 6.84 -7.76
N PHE A 159 -16.44 6.09 -7.41
CA PHE A 159 -16.32 5.51 -6.08
C PHE A 159 -15.54 6.45 -5.16
N THR A 160 -16.19 6.97 -4.12
CA THR A 160 -15.58 7.91 -3.15
C THR A 160 -15.72 7.44 -1.70
N GLU A 161 -16.10 6.18 -1.48
CA GLU A 161 -16.20 5.56 -0.15
C GLU A 161 -14.86 4.90 0.22
N PHE A 162 -13.80 5.69 0.33
CA PHE A 162 -12.47 5.22 0.69
C PHE A 162 -11.65 6.28 1.44
N THR A 163 -10.50 5.91 1.99
CA THR A 163 -9.48 6.84 2.50
C THR A 163 -8.31 6.90 1.53
N ALA A 164 -7.99 8.09 1.01
CA ALA A 164 -6.80 8.28 0.19
C ALA A 164 -5.57 8.24 1.11
N GLN A 165 -4.56 7.42 0.78
CA GLN A 165 -3.35 7.28 1.59
C GLN A 165 -2.09 7.50 0.75
N SER A 166 -1.23 8.40 1.19
CA SER A 166 0.03 8.69 0.53
C SER A 166 1.10 7.63 0.83
N LEU A 167 2.18 7.63 0.06
CA LEU A 167 3.33 6.77 0.30
C LEU A 167 3.95 6.98 1.70
N GLY A 168 3.90 8.21 2.21
CA GLY A 168 4.35 8.55 3.58
C GLY A 168 3.36 8.16 4.69
N GLY A 169 2.22 7.55 4.34
CA GLY A 169 1.19 7.11 5.29
C GLY A 169 0.21 8.19 5.72
N ALA A 170 0.28 9.40 5.13
CA ALA A 170 -0.69 10.45 5.41
C ALA A 170 -2.04 10.09 4.78
N ASN A 171 -3.11 10.20 5.58
CA ASN A 171 -4.47 9.95 5.14
C ASN A 171 -5.15 11.26 4.74
N ALA A 172 -5.98 11.20 3.71
CA ALA A 172 -6.80 12.29 3.23
C ALA A 172 -8.19 11.78 2.79
N ALA A 173 -9.14 12.70 2.67
CA ALA A 173 -10.39 12.41 1.99
C ALA A 173 -10.13 12.03 0.52
N PRO A 174 -11.00 11.22 -0.10
CA PRO A 174 -10.95 10.96 -1.54
C PRO A 174 -10.90 12.25 -2.35
N PRO A 175 -10.15 12.25 -3.46
CA PRO A 175 -10.23 13.33 -4.43
C PRO A 175 -11.69 13.55 -4.84
N ALA A 176 -12.10 14.82 -5.04
CA ALA A 176 -13.43 15.11 -5.56
C ALA A 176 -13.60 14.38 -6.90
N GLY A 177 -14.60 13.50 -7.00
CA GLY A 177 -14.89 12.73 -8.20
C GLY A 177 -14.99 13.67 -9.40
N GLY A 178 -13.98 13.64 -10.26
CA GLY A 178 -13.90 14.53 -11.40
C GLY A 178 -15.01 14.19 -12.38
N ASN A 179 -15.98 15.09 -12.54
CA ASN A 179 -16.68 15.18 -13.81
C ASN A 179 -15.61 15.45 -14.88
N ASN A 180 -15.42 14.48 -15.78
CA ASN A 180 -14.47 14.53 -16.88
C ASN A 180 -14.59 15.83 -17.69
N ASN A 181 -13.83 16.84 -17.32
CA ASN A 181 -13.50 17.96 -18.18
C ASN A 181 -11.98 18.07 -18.15
N ASN A 182 -11.37 17.62 -19.25
CA ASN A 182 -10.00 17.95 -19.61
C ASN A 182 -9.75 19.44 -19.35
N ASN A 183 -8.96 19.76 -18.32
CA ASN A 183 -8.16 20.97 -18.32
C ASN A 183 -6.88 20.71 -17.53
N ASN A 184 -5.81 20.58 -18.30
CA ASN A 184 -4.44 20.69 -17.91
C ASN A 184 -4.18 22.00 -17.14
N GLY A 185 -3.40 21.93 -16.06
CA GLY A 185 -2.80 23.10 -15.41
C GLY A 185 -2.89 23.04 -13.90
N GLY A 186 -1.84 22.52 -13.26
CA GLY A 186 -1.72 22.52 -11.81
C GLY A 186 -1.67 23.93 -11.22
N ASN A 187 -2.09 24.04 -9.96
CA ASN A 187 -1.35 24.84 -8.99
C ASN A 187 -1.72 24.42 -7.56
N ASN A 188 -0.69 24.18 -6.76
CA ASN A 188 -0.79 24.18 -5.31
C ASN A 188 -1.24 25.57 -4.83
N ASN A 189 -2.30 25.66 -4.02
CA ASN A 189 -2.18 26.18 -2.66
C ASN A 189 -3.52 26.30 -1.94
N ASN A 190 -3.43 25.85 -0.69
CA ASN A 190 -4.01 26.43 0.51
C ASN A 190 -5.48 26.15 0.84
N GLY A 191 -5.64 25.69 2.09
CA GLY A 191 -6.91 25.43 2.72
C GLY A 191 -7.67 26.71 3.07
N GLY A 192 -8.92 26.49 3.45
CA GLY A 192 -9.81 27.52 3.94
C GLY A 192 -11.21 26.97 4.02
N ASN A 193 -11.63 26.71 5.26
CA ASN A 193 -12.99 26.58 5.76
C ASN A 193 -14.08 27.08 4.80
N ASN A 194 -15.18 26.33 4.69
CA ASN A 194 -16.46 26.96 4.98
C ASN A 194 -17.52 25.98 5.48
N ASN A 195 -18.12 26.41 6.58
CA ASN A 195 -19.27 25.85 7.26
C ASN A 195 -20.48 25.75 6.33
N ASN A 196 -21.29 24.73 6.62
CA ASN A 196 -22.73 24.64 6.35
C ASN A 196 -23.42 26.00 6.31
N ASN A 197 -24.15 26.27 5.23
CA ASN A 197 -25.52 26.71 5.41
C ASN A 197 -26.43 26.30 4.25
N ASN A 198 -27.63 25.89 4.66
CA ASN A 198 -28.63 25.19 3.91
C ASN A 198 -29.51 26.15 3.09
N ASN A 199 -30.00 25.66 1.96
CA ASN A 199 -31.28 25.97 1.32
C ASN A 199 -31.52 27.40 0.75
N ASN A 200 -31.61 27.52 -0.58
CA ASN A 200 -32.93 27.74 -1.20
C ASN A 200 -32.90 27.53 -2.73
N ASN A 201 -33.76 26.63 -3.18
CA ASN A 201 -34.20 26.49 -4.57
C ASN A 201 -34.84 27.80 -5.05
N ASN A 202 -34.49 28.24 -6.26
CA ASN A 202 -35.49 28.85 -7.12
C ASN A 202 -35.16 28.65 -8.60
N ASN A 203 -35.97 27.80 -9.23
CA ASN A 203 -36.13 27.72 -10.67
C ASN A 203 -36.62 29.07 -11.19
N ASN A 204 -35.98 29.61 -12.22
CA ASN A 204 -36.72 30.34 -13.24
C ASN A 204 -36.08 30.14 -14.61
N GLY A 205 -36.88 29.63 -15.54
CA GLY A 205 -36.51 29.43 -16.93
C GLY A 205 -36.76 30.66 -17.80
N GLY A 206 -36.24 30.58 -19.03
CA GLY A 206 -36.38 31.57 -20.10
C GLY A 206 -35.20 32.54 -20.12
N ASN A 207 -34.50 32.79 -21.22
CA ASN A 207 -34.93 32.75 -22.60
C ASN A 207 -33.69 32.62 -23.52
N ASN A 208 -33.87 31.88 -24.62
CA ASN A 208 -32.93 31.85 -25.74
C ASN A 208 -32.75 33.25 -26.35
N ASN A 209 -31.52 33.61 -26.71
CA ASN A 209 -31.32 34.24 -28.01
C ASN A 209 -29.95 33.90 -28.61
N ASN A 210 -30.07 33.21 -29.73
CA ASN A 210 -29.04 32.80 -30.65
C ASN A 210 -28.59 34.03 -31.44
N ASN A 211 -27.29 34.31 -31.53
CA ASN A 211 -26.74 35.18 -32.57
C ASN A 211 -25.46 34.57 -33.10
N ASN A 212 -25.62 33.92 -34.25
CA ASN A 212 -24.57 33.44 -35.13
C ASN A 212 -24.02 34.62 -35.95
N GLY A 213 -22.70 34.80 -35.97
CA GLY A 213 -21.99 35.74 -36.84
C GLY A 213 -20.60 35.18 -37.12
N GLY A 214 -20.42 34.64 -38.33
CA GLY A 214 -19.23 33.90 -38.73
C GLY A 214 -18.05 34.74 -39.24
N ASN A 215 -16.95 34.00 -39.44
CA ASN A 215 -15.71 34.24 -40.22
C ASN A 215 -14.85 35.46 -39.86
N ASN A 216 -13.57 35.24 -39.51
CA ASN A 216 -12.48 35.06 -40.49
C ASN A 216 -11.11 34.87 -39.80
N GLY A 217 -10.20 34.11 -40.44
CA GLY A 217 -8.77 34.43 -40.40
C GLY A 217 -7.85 33.63 -39.47
N VAL A 218 -7.40 32.46 -39.95
CA VAL A 218 -6.18 31.79 -39.50
C VAL A 218 -4.99 32.70 -39.85
N ASN A 219 -4.20 33.12 -38.85
CA ASN A 219 -2.93 33.82 -39.09
C ASN A 219 -1.75 32.89 -38.78
N CYS A 220 -1.19 32.30 -39.83
CA CYS A 220 0.11 31.64 -39.79
C CYS A 220 1.21 32.70 -39.89
N GLY A 221 1.90 32.97 -38.78
CA GLY A 221 3.10 33.81 -38.75
C GLY A 221 4.28 33.14 -39.46
N ALA A 222 5.02 33.95 -40.22
CA ALA A 222 6.16 33.62 -41.08
C ALA A 222 7.33 32.89 -40.36
N PRO A 223 8.18 32.16 -41.12
CA PRO A 223 9.19 31.26 -40.55
C PRO A 223 10.35 32.01 -39.89
N ARG A 224 10.73 31.59 -38.67
CA ARG A 224 11.93 32.05 -37.98
C ARG A 224 13.08 31.10 -38.30
N THR A 225 14.12 31.65 -38.92
CA THR A 225 15.40 30.99 -39.21
C THR A 225 16.04 30.44 -37.94
N LEU A 226 16.35 29.14 -37.94
CA LEU A 226 17.03 28.44 -36.86
C LEU A 226 18.55 28.60 -37.04
N THR A 227 19.15 29.58 -36.38
CA THR A 227 20.62 29.66 -36.29
C THR A 227 21.07 28.82 -35.09
N THR A 228 21.61 27.63 -35.40
CA THR A 228 22.34 26.80 -34.43
C THR A 228 23.66 27.49 -34.08
N VAL A 229 23.77 28.02 -32.86
CA VAL A 229 25.06 28.41 -32.28
C VAL A 229 25.49 27.31 -31.32
N ILE A 230 26.50 26.55 -31.70
CA ILE A 230 27.23 25.65 -30.80
C ILE A 230 28.15 26.53 -29.95
N VAL A 231 27.90 26.61 -28.64
CA VAL A 231 28.84 27.21 -27.68
C VAL A 231 29.24 26.14 -26.68
N ALA A 232 30.55 25.88 -26.62
CA ALA A 232 31.18 24.93 -25.73
C ALA A 232 31.09 25.37 -24.26
N ALA A 233 31.09 24.37 -23.36
CA ALA A 233 31.11 24.55 -21.91
C ALA A 233 32.41 25.20 -21.40
N PRO A 234 32.36 25.98 -20.31
CA PRO A 234 33.52 26.19 -19.46
C PRO A 234 33.36 25.58 -18.06
N THR A 235 34.51 25.11 -17.58
CA THR A 235 34.86 24.44 -16.33
C THR A 235 34.81 25.34 -15.09
N ALA A 236 34.82 24.71 -13.90
CA ALA A 236 34.57 25.30 -12.59
C ALA A 236 35.75 26.06 -11.91
N ALA A 237 35.36 27.06 -11.08
CA ALA A 237 35.94 27.58 -9.81
C ALA A 237 37.28 28.36 -9.82
N PRO A 238 37.64 29.18 -8.78
CA PRO A 238 36.95 29.48 -7.51
C PRO A 238 36.85 30.97 -7.07
N ASN A 239 36.03 31.13 -6.01
CA ASN A 239 35.85 32.16 -4.96
C ASN A 239 36.84 33.35 -4.80
N ALA A 240 36.29 34.57 -4.61
CA ALA A 240 36.86 35.63 -3.77
C ALA A 240 35.75 36.61 -3.33
N GLY A 241 35.66 36.88 -2.02
CA GLY A 241 34.62 37.71 -1.40
C GLY A 241 34.99 39.19 -1.21
N ASN A 242 33.96 39.98 -0.92
CA ASN A 242 33.93 41.23 -0.15
C ASN A 242 32.44 41.62 -0.09
N GLY A 243 31.76 41.88 1.04
CA GLY A 243 32.17 42.61 2.23
C GLY A 243 31.47 43.97 2.22
N ASN A 244 30.79 44.31 3.33
CA ASN A 244 30.08 45.58 3.68
C ASN A 244 28.63 45.77 3.21
N ASN A 245 27.72 46.41 3.97
CA ASN A 245 27.56 46.69 5.40
C ASN A 245 26.18 47.39 5.57
N ASN A 246 25.56 47.24 6.73
CA ASN A 246 24.59 48.13 7.39
C ASN A 246 23.34 48.66 6.63
N ASN A 247 22.14 48.38 7.16
CA ASN A 247 21.50 49.34 8.08
C ASN A 247 20.30 48.77 8.88
N ASN A 248 20.50 48.80 10.21
CA ASN A 248 19.63 49.02 11.36
C ASN A 248 18.09 49.22 11.26
N ASN A 249 17.46 48.58 12.26
CA ASN A 249 16.36 49.01 13.14
C ASN A 249 14.98 49.41 12.56
N ASN A 250 13.94 48.69 13.00
CA ASN A 250 13.15 49.22 14.12
C ASN A 250 12.37 48.13 14.90
N ASN A 251 12.51 48.20 16.22
CA ASN A 251 11.69 47.51 17.22
C ASN A 251 10.23 48.00 17.15
N ASN A 252 9.27 47.09 17.32
CA ASN A 252 8.15 47.37 18.21
C ASN A 252 7.65 46.07 18.84
N GLY A 253 7.90 45.94 20.14
CA GLY A 253 7.36 44.86 20.94
C GLY A 253 5.90 45.13 21.28
N ASN A 254 5.12 44.06 21.39
CA ASN A 254 3.98 44.07 22.30
C ASN A 254 3.85 42.70 22.94
N ASN A 255 4.26 42.64 24.21
CA ASN A 255 3.97 41.56 25.12
C ASN A 255 2.47 41.56 25.42
N ASN A 256 1.83 40.39 25.32
CA ASN A 256 0.77 40.07 26.27
C ASN A 256 0.81 38.59 26.61
N ASN A 257 1.36 38.33 27.80
CA ASN A 257 1.23 37.09 28.54
C ASN A 257 -0.26 36.88 28.86
N ASN A 258 -0.81 35.71 28.52
CA ASN A 258 -1.72 35.08 29.45
C ASN A 258 -1.48 33.57 29.44
N ASN A 259 -1.18 33.09 30.63
CA ASN A 259 -0.67 31.78 30.96
C ASN A 259 -1.87 30.95 31.45
N ASN A 260 -2.16 29.81 30.82
CA ASN A 260 -2.72 28.67 31.54
C ASN A 260 -2.33 27.37 30.82
N GLY A 261 -1.55 26.53 31.53
CA GLY A 261 -1.13 25.19 31.10
C GLY A 261 -2.30 24.20 31.02
N ASN A 262 -2.10 22.92 30.71
CA ASN A 262 -0.90 22.12 30.63
C ASN A 262 -1.28 20.83 29.87
N ASN A 263 -0.49 20.42 28.87
CA ASN A 263 0.03 19.06 28.66
C ASN A 263 0.62 18.93 27.25
N ASN A 264 1.91 19.26 27.19
CA ASN A 264 2.82 18.78 26.17
C ASN A 264 3.09 17.30 26.42
N ASN A 265 3.04 16.50 25.36
CA ASN A 265 4.09 15.50 25.12
C ASN A 265 4.30 15.41 23.62
N ASN A 266 5.13 16.33 23.13
CA ASN A 266 5.86 16.20 21.89
C ASN A 266 7.08 15.33 22.19
N ASN A 267 7.28 14.24 21.46
CA ASN A 267 8.62 13.69 21.29
C ASN A 267 8.81 13.26 19.85
N ASN A 268 9.38 14.20 19.09
CA ASN A 268 10.13 13.95 17.88
C ASN A 268 11.48 13.32 18.27
N GLY A 269 11.87 12.22 17.65
CA GLY A 269 13.21 11.66 17.88
C GLY A 269 13.47 10.29 17.26
N GLY A 270 14.02 10.30 16.05
CA GLY A 270 15.21 9.52 15.74
C GLY A 270 15.03 8.12 15.14
N ASN A 271 15.38 8.01 13.86
CA ASN A 271 16.01 6.81 13.32
C ASN A 271 17.12 6.34 14.27
N ASN A 272 17.03 5.10 14.75
CA ASN A 272 18.19 4.33 15.18
C ASN A 272 17.90 2.85 14.94
N ASN A 273 18.57 2.30 13.91
CA ASN A 273 19.02 0.92 13.96
C ASN A 273 19.72 0.74 15.30
N ASN A 274 19.27 -0.22 16.12
CA ASN A 274 20.15 -1.04 16.95
C ASN A 274 19.38 -2.25 17.50
N ASN A 275 19.86 -3.40 17.05
CA ASN A 275 19.81 -4.67 17.75
C ASN A 275 20.07 -4.48 19.27
N ALA A 276 19.05 -4.74 20.09
CA ALA A 276 19.22 -4.95 21.52
C ALA A 276 18.14 -5.94 21.98
N GLY A 277 18.56 -7.19 22.14
CA GLY A 277 17.77 -8.21 22.78
C GLY A 277 17.59 -7.95 24.29
N ALA A 278 16.56 -8.62 24.80
CA ALA A 278 16.28 -8.97 26.18
C ALA A 278 15.93 -7.83 27.17
N GLY A 279 14.64 -7.80 27.51
CA GLY A 279 14.21 -7.54 28.89
C GLY A 279 13.35 -6.31 29.09
N ASN A 280 12.04 -6.46 28.89
CA ASN A 280 10.99 -6.02 29.82
C ASN A 280 9.63 -6.59 29.36
N ASN A 281 9.29 -7.80 29.83
CA ASN A 281 7.97 -8.43 29.60
C ASN A 281 6.78 -7.61 30.15
N ALA A 282 7.04 -6.54 30.91
CA ALA A 282 6.00 -5.61 31.36
C ALA A 282 5.51 -4.65 30.25
N ALA A 283 6.21 -4.55 29.11
CA ALA A 283 5.82 -3.70 27.98
C ALA A 283 5.03 -4.43 26.89
N LEU A 284 5.20 -5.75 26.76
CA LEU A 284 4.53 -6.55 25.74
C LEU A 284 3.28 -7.18 26.33
N ASP A 285 2.12 -6.59 26.03
CA ASP A 285 0.83 -7.16 26.37
C ASP A 285 0.25 -7.84 25.14
N PHE A 286 0.32 -9.17 25.10
CA PHE A 286 -0.22 -9.99 24.02
C PHE A 286 -1.74 -10.22 24.15
N GLY A 287 -2.37 -9.60 25.14
CA GLY A 287 -3.78 -9.74 25.45
C GLY A 287 -4.12 -11.16 25.90
N SER A 288 -5.16 -11.76 25.31
CA SER A 288 -5.63 -13.08 25.72
C SER A 288 -4.83 -14.27 25.17
N CYS A 289 -3.81 -14.03 24.34
CA CYS A 289 -3.05 -15.08 23.66
C CYS A 289 -1.60 -15.16 24.12
N VAL A 290 -0.99 -16.33 23.91
CA VAL A 290 0.43 -16.58 24.13
C VAL A 290 1.10 -16.86 22.77
N PRO A 291 1.77 -15.91 22.12
CA PRO A 291 2.19 -16.02 20.71
C PRO A 291 3.41 -16.92 20.48
N THR A 292 3.34 -18.18 20.93
CA THR A 292 4.45 -19.13 20.88
C THR A 292 4.28 -20.17 19.78
N MET A 293 5.41 -20.72 19.32
CA MET A 293 5.50 -21.65 18.19
C MET A 293 6.24 -22.93 18.59
N ASN A 294 5.81 -24.07 18.06
CA ASN A 294 6.49 -25.36 18.17
C ASN A 294 6.91 -25.90 16.78
N PHE A 295 7.72 -26.96 16.78
CA PHE A 295 8.19 -27.66 15.58
C PHE A 295 8.10 -29.18 15.81
N LEU A 296 7.04 -29.81 15.29
CA LEU A 296 6.69 -31.20 15.60
C LEU A 296 6.53 -32.06 14.36
N GLY A 297 6.96 -33.32 14.47
CA GLY A 297 6.75 -34.36 13.48
C GLY A 297 5.36 -34.97 13.55
N GLY A 298 4.83 -35.46 12.43
CA GLY A 298 3.65 -36.34 12.41
C GLY A 298 2.29 -35.66 12.55
N ARG A 299 2.18 -34.36 12.25
CA ARG A 299 0.91 -33.62 12.30
C ARG A 299 0.15 -33.66 10.96
N GLY A 300 -1.18 -33.60 11.03
CA GLY A 300 -2.02 -33.50 9.83
C GLY A 300 -1.96 -34.71 8.89
N ASN A 301 -1.90 -35.91 9.46
CA ASN A 301 -1.69 -37.18 8.73
C ASN A 301 -0.33 -37.31 8.02
N ARG A 302 0.66 -36.49 8.36
CA ARG A 302 2.04 -36.63 7.86
C ARG A 302 2.82 -37.72 8.62
N PRO A 303 3.90 -38.26 8.02
CA PRO A 303 4.81 -39.16 8.73
C PRO A 303 5.41 -38.51 9.98
N ALA A 304 5.72 -39.31 11.01
CA ALA A 304 6.37 -38.83 12.24
C ALA A 304 7.73 -38.12 12.00
N THR A 305 8.34 -38.35 10.85
CA THR A 305 9.61 -37.74 10.43
C THR A 305 9.43 -36.44 9.65
N GLU A 306 8.20 -36.05 9.32
CA GLU A 306 7.91 -34.80 8.61
C GLU A 306 7.44 -33.75 9.62
N PHE A 307 8.32 -32.78 9.87
CA PHE A 307 8.14 -31.76 10.90
C PHE A 307 7.52 -30.49 10.32
N THR A 308 6.61 -29.90 11.09
CA THR A 308 5.91 -28.67 10.74
C THR A 308 5.90 -27.70 11.89
N PHE A 309 5.75 -26.42 11.57
CA PHE A 309 5.54 -25.35 12.53
C PHE A 309 4.05 -25.20 12.86
N ASN A 310 3.73 -24.95 14.11
CA ASN A 310 2.39 -24.56 14.56
C ASN A 310 2.46 -23.52 15.67
N ALA A 311 1.39 -22.73 15.79
CA ALA A 311 1.11 -22.01 17.02
C ALA A 311 0.82 -23.00 18.16
N ILE A 312 1.31 -22.71 19.36
CA ILE A 312 1.00 -23.48 20.57
C ILE A 312 -0.31 -23.00 21.19
N ASP A 313 -0.57 -21.69 21.13
CA ASP A 313 -1.78 -21.10 21.67
C ASP A 313 -3.03 -21.71 21.00
N PRO A 314 -3.98 -22.26 21.78
CA PRO A 314 -5.13 -22.97 21.24
C PRO A 314 -6.08 -22.06 20.46
N VAL A 315 -6.16 -20.77 20.82
CA VAL A 315 -7.02 -19.80 20.16
C VAL A 315 -6.46 -19.46 18.77
N ILE A 316 -5.14 -19.27 18.67
CA ILE A 316 -4.45 -19.03 17.39
C ILE A 316 -4.45 -20.30 16.52
N LEU A 317 -4.16 -21.46 17.12
CA LEU A 317 -4.11 -22.75 16.43
C LEU A 317 -5.46 -23.14 15.81
N ALA A 318 -6.58 -22.75 16.41
CA ALA A 318 -7.91 -23.03 15.87
C ALA A 318 -8.17 -22.35 14.51
N ARG A 319 -7.43 -21.28 14.17
CA ARG A 319 -7.63 -20.52 12.92
C ARG A 319 -6.72 -20.93 11.78
N GLN A 320 -5.62 -21.61 12.08
CA GLN A 320 -4.74 -22.16 11.08
C GLN A 320 -3.96 -23.36 11.63
N GLY A 321 -3.95 -24.43 10.84
CA GLY A 321 -3.17 -25.63 11.13
C GLY A 321 -1.68 -25.46 10.89
N GLU A 322 -0.99 -26.58 10.75
CA GLU A 322 0.46 -26.63 10.58
C GLU A 322 0.96 -26.11 9.22
N ALA A 323 2.22 -25.64 9.19
CA ALA A 323 2.89 -25.28 7.94
C ALA A 323 4.36 -25.72 7.92
N LEU A 324 4.86 -26.08 6.73
CA LEU A 324 6.27 -26.39 6.50
C LEU A 324 7.16 -25.14 6.48
N ASN A 325 6.57 -23.98 6.14
CA ASN A 325 7.29 -22.71 6.10
C ASN A 325 7.00 -21.91 7.39
N PRO A 326 8.01 -21.61 8.22
CA PRO A 326 7.81 -20.89 9.48
C PRO A 326 7.21 -19.49 9.26
N ASN A 327 7.50 -18.84 8.14
CA ASN A 327 6.95 -17.51 7.83
C ASN A 327 5.43 -17.49 7.72
N ILE A 328 4.82 -18.64 7.40
CA ILE A 328 3.35 -18.78 7.36
C ILE A 328 2.77 -18.75 8.78
N ILE A 329 3.43 -19.41 9.73
CA ILE A 329 2.96 -19.48 11.12
C ILE A 329 3.24 -18.17 11.86
N THR A 330 4.41 -17.56 11.65
CA THR A 330 4.73 -16.26 12.26
C THR A 330 3.79 -15.15 11.78
N ASN A 331 3.42 -15.14 10.49
CA ASN A 331 2.37 -14.27 9.96
C ASN A 331 1.06 -14.45 10.73
N ARG A 332 0.58 -15.70 10.82
CA ARG A 332 -0.66 -16.01 11.53
C ARG A 332 -0.64 -15.53 12.98
N ILE A 333 0.41 -15.87 13.72
CA ILE A 333 0.49 -15.51 15.14
C ILE A 333 0.40 -13.98 15.30
N CYS A 334 1.14 -13.21 14.49
CA CYS A 334 1.07 -11.74 14.56
C CYS A 334 -0.28 -11.16 14.14
N ASP A 335 -0.96 -11.78 13.16
CA ASP A 335 -2.29 -11.35 12.73
C ASP A 335 -3.31 -11.56 13.86
N GLU A 336 -3.28 -12.72 14.52
CA GLU A 336 -4.21 -13.01 15.61
C GLU A 336 -3.98 -12.14 16.85
N LEU A 337 -2.74 -11.71 17.11
CA LEU A 337 -2.47 -10.70 18.15
C LEU A 337 -3.30 -9.43 17.94
N THR A 338 -3.57 -9.06 16.68
CA THR A 338 -4.42 -7.91 16.33
C THR A 338 -5.90 -8.27 16.30
N ASN A 339 -6.25 -9.42 15.74
CA ASN A 339 -7.63 -9.74 15.40
C ASN A 339 -8.45 -10.25 16.58
N ILE A 340 -7.85 -11.06 17.45
CA ILE A 340 -8.61 -11.81 18.47
C ILE A 340 -7.99 -11.75 19.86
N CYS A 341 -6.70 -11.46 19.96
CA CYS A 341 -6.01 -11.47 21.25
C CYS A 341 -6.14 -10.14 21.99
N GLY A 342 -6.38 -9.03 21.27
CA GLY A 342 -6.44 -7.71 21.88
C GLY A 342 -5.08 -7.20 22.36
N ALA A 343 -3.99 -7.60 21.69
CA ALA A 343 -2.64 -7.20 22.06
C ALA A 343 -2.43 -5.68 21.94
N ASN A 344 -1.55 -5.12 22.78
CA ASN A 344 -1.13 -3.74 22.69
C ASN A 344 -0.20 -3.49 21.48
N GLN A 345 0.06 -2.22 21.15
CA GLN A 345 0.88 -1.88 19.98
C GLN A 345 2.34 -2.38 20.12
N ALA A 346 2.92 -2.32 21.31
CA ALA A 346 4.28 -2.78 21.56
C ALA A 346 4.44 -4.29 21.29
N ALA A 347 3.46 -5.10 21.68
CA ALA A 347 3.40 -6.53 21.40
C ALA A 347 3.28 -6.82 19.89
N LYS A 348 2.49 -6.03 19.16
CA LYS A 348 2.36 -6.14 17.70
C LYS A 348 3.68 -5.80 17.00
N ASP A 349 4.33 -4.72 17.41
CA ASP A 349 5.61 -4.29 16.86
C ASP A 349 6.71 -5.33 17.14
N ALA A 350 6.75 -5.87 18.38
CA ALA A 350 7.65 -6.96 18.74
C ALA A 350 7.40 -8.22 17.90
N CYS A 351 6.14 -8.55 17.61
CA CYS A 351 5.79 -9.66 16.73
C CYS A 351 6.29 -9.45 15.30
N GLN A 352 6.11 -8.25 14.73
CA GLN A 352 6.62 -7.95 13.39
C GLN A 352 8.16 -7.99 13.35
N ALA A 353 8.83 -7.51 14.39
CA ALA A 353 10.29 -7.61 14.51
C ALA A 353 10.75 -9.08 14.60
N ALA A 354 10.11 -9.90 15.43
CA ALA A 354 10.39 -11.33 15.54
C ALA A 354 10.16 -12.05 14.20
N LYS A 355 9.10 -11.70 13.47
CA LYS A 355 8.82 -12.23 12.14
C LYS A 355 9.92 -11.88 11.14
N ALA A 356 10.36 -10.63 11.10
CA ALA A 356 11.48 -10.22 10.24
C ALA A 356 12.77 -10.97 10.59
N GLN A 357 13.03 -11.19 11.88
CA GLN A 357 14.16 -12.00 12.34
C GLN A 357 14.06 -13.45 11.85
N ILE A 358 12.90 -14.09 11.97
CA ILE A 358 12.70 -15.46 11.48
C ILE A 358 12.88 -15.56 9.96
N GLN A 359 12.35 -14.58 9.22
CA GLN A 359 12.54 -14.52 7.77
C GLN A 359 14.03 -14.41 7.40
N ALA A 360 14.79 -13.58 8.14
CA ALA A 360 16.22 -13.39 7.92
C ALA A 360 17.06 -14.62 8.30
N LEU A 361 16.65 -15.40 9.31
CA LEU A 361 17.34 -16.65 9.68
C LEU A 361 17.28 -17.69 8.57
N GLY A 362 16.14 -17.80 7.87
CA GLY A 362 15.95 -18.77 6.78
C GLY A 362 15.99 -20.24 7.22
N THR A 363 16.13 -20.53 8.51
CA THR A 363 16.12 -21.89 9.06
C THR A 363 14.71 -22.47 9.08
N ARG A 364 14.62 -23.79 9.08
CA ARG A 364 13.35 -24.55 9.06
C ARG A 364 13.42 -25.76 10.00
N ASP A 365 13.96 -25.53 11.18
CA ASP A 365 14.13 -26.55 12.22
C ASP A 365 13.71 -25.99 13.59
N ALA A 366 13.91 -26.78 14.64
CA ALA A 366 13.53 -26.39 16.00
C ALA A 366 14.17 -25.07 16.47
N SER A 367 15.36 -24.72 15.95
CA SER A 367 16.02 -23.44 16.30
C SER A 367 15.20 -22.23 15.86
N THR A 368 14.39 -22.36 14.80
CA THR A 368 13.49 -21.31 14.32
C THR A 368 12.37 -21.04 15.33
N ALA A 369 11.77 -22.09 15.90
CA ALA A 369 10.77 -21.96 16.96
C ALA A 369 11.36 -21.38 18.25
N VAL A 370 12.58 -21.81 18.62
CA VAL A 370 13.31 -21.25 19.78
C VAL A 370 13.59 -19.76 19.58
N ALA A 371 14.10 -19.36 18.41
CA ALA A 371 14.40 -17.96 18.10
C ALA A 371 13.14 -17.09 18.17
N TRP A 372 12.01 -17.59 17.63
CA TRP A 372 10.72 -16.91 17.68
C TRP A 372 10.24 -16.71 19.12
N ASN A 373 10.18 -17.78 19.91
CA ASN A 373 9.71 -17.72 21.28
C ASN A 373 10.60 -16.82 22.14
N THR A 374 11.92 -16.88 21.94
CA THR A 374 12.88 -16.02 22.63
C THR A 374 12.67 -14.55 22.29
N ALA A 375 12.45 -14.22 21.02
CA ALA A 375 12.23 -12.85 20.56
C ALA A 375 10.98 -12.20 21.18
N LEU A 376 9.98 -13.02 21.54
CA LEU A 376 8.74 -12.57 22.16
C LEU A 376 8.72 -12.69 23.69
N GLY A 377 9.86 -13.04 24.31
CA GLY A 377 9.98 -13.11 25.77
C GLY A 377 9.56 -14.46 26.38
N PHE A 378 9.59 -15.53 25.61
CA PHE A 378 9.27 -16.90 26.02
C PHE A 378 10.42 -17.90 25.77
N PRO A 379 11.65 -17.66 26.29
CA PRO A 379 12.83 -18.48 25.98
C PRO A 379 12.71 -19.94 26.44
N ASP A 380 11.89 -20.22 27.47
CA ASP A 380 11.78 -21.54 28.10
C ASP A 380 10.63 -22.41 27.52
N VAL A 381 10.03 -21.99 26.40
CA VAL A 381 8.98 -22.78 25.73
C VAL A 381 9.58 -24.07 25.19
N ASN A 382 8.97 -25.19 25.56
CA ASN A 382 9.29 -26.46 24.95
C ASN A 382 8.74 -26.49 23.52
N VAL A 383 9.63 -26.42 22.53
CA VAL A 383 9.29 -26.40 21.10
C VAL A 383 8.97 -27.78 20.52
N ASN A 384 9.12 -28.84 21.31
CA ASN A 384 8.98 -30.24 20.88
C ASN A 384 7.73 -30.93 21.43
N VAL A 385 6.75 -30.18 21.96
CA VAL A 385 5.47 -30.71 22.48
C VAL A 385 4.25 -30.15 21.79
#